data_AF-A0A3A5VWF1-F1
#
_entry.id   AF-A0A3A5VWF1-F1
#
_cell.length_a   1.000
_cell.length_b   1.000
_cell.length_c   1.000
_cell.angle_alpha   90.00
_cell.angle_beta   90.00
_cell.angle_gamma   90.00
#
_symmetry.space_group_name_H-M   'P 1'
#
loop_
_entity.id
_entity.type
_entity.pdbx_description
1 polymer ?
#
loop_
_entity_poly.entity_id
_entity_poly.type
_entity_poly.pdbx_seq_one_letter_code
_entity_poly.pdbx_strand_id
1 'polypeptide(L)' 'MAEELTDFEGKLLKWLVKSDFHIQPWSTKDAAKAFKVDEDLIYEAVAALTKKVPEQIQIFYKEGALHIAAD' A
#
# COMPACT_ATOMS: atom_id res chain seq x y z
N MET A 1 -4.07 19.76 -7.42
CA MET A 1 -3.67 19.83 -6.00
C MET A 1 -3.06 18.49 -5.69
N ALA A 2 -1.74 18.42 -5.51
CA ALA A 2 -1.12 17.20 -5.02
C ALA A 2 -1.57 17.07 -3.56
N GLU A 3 -2.45 16.13 -3.27
CA GLU A 3 -2.79 15.80 -1.90
C GLU A 3 -1.48 15.39 -1.22
N GLU A 4 -0.99 16.24 -0.32
CA GLU A 4 0.29 16.05 0.34
C GLU A 4 0.26 14.65 0.98
N LEU A 5 1.07 13.75 0.43
CA LEU A 5 1.31 12.44 1.01
C LEU A 5 1.99 12.72 2.34
N THR A 6 1.38 12.25 3.41
CA THR A 6 2.01 12.25 4.72
C THR A 6 3.31 11.45 4.66
N ASP A 7 4.25 11.75 5.55
CA ASP A 7 5.51 11.00 5.66
C ASP A 7 5.30 9.48 5.75
N PHE A 8 4.15 9.06 6.31
CA PHE A 8 3.75 7.66 6.38
C PHE A 8 3.34 7.10 5.01
N GLU A 9 2.40 7.76 4.32
CA GLU A 9 1.94 7.35 2.98
C GLU A 9 3.11 7.28 1.99
N GLY A 10 4.02 8.26 2.02
CA GLY A 10 5.20 8.25 1.16
C GLY A 10 6.19 7.10 1.48
N LYS A 11 6.34 6.74 2.76
CA LYS A 11 7.13 5.55 3.16
C LYS A 11 6.43 4.25 2.78
N LEU A 12 5.11 4.18 2.92
CA LEU A 12 4.30 3.03 2.54
C LEU A 12 4.35 2.80 1.03
N LEU A 13 4.19 3.85 0.24
CA LEU A 13 4.34 3.80 -1.22
C LEU A 13 5.74 3.32 -1.61
N LYS A 14 6.81 3.91 -1.08
CA LYS A 14 8.18 3.44 -1.37
C LYS A 14 8.41 1.99 -0.97
N TRP A 15 7.79 1.54 0.10
CA TRP A 15 7.87 0.15 0.53
C TRP A 15 7.09 -0.77 -0.42
N LEU A 16 5.89 -0.36 -0.84
CA LEU A 16 5.07 -1.04 -1.85
C LEU A 16 5.76 -1.16 -3.21
N VAL A 17 6.48 -0.12 -3.64
CA VAL A 17 7.26 -0.13 -4.89
C VAL A 17 8.48 -1.03 -4.77
N LYS A 18 9.15 -1.02 -3.60
CA LYS A 18 10.37 -1.81 -3.37
C LYS A 18 10.08 -3.29 -3.14
N SER A 19 8.95 -3.59 -2.51
CA SER A 19 8.44 -4.94 -2.33
C SER A 19 7.48 -5.21 -3.47
N ASP A 20 7.94 -5.82 -4.56
CA ASP A 20 7.12 -6.23 -5.71
C ASP A 20 5.92 -7.13 -5.31
N PHE A 21 4.86 -6.52 -4.76
CA PHE A 21 3.59 -7.18 -4.40
C PHE A 21 2.74 -7.52 -5.64
N HIS A 22 3.27 -7.25 -6.84
CA HIS A 22 2.75 -7.82 -8.08
C HIS A 22 2.95 -9.35 -8.17
N ILE A 23 3.89 -9.90 -7.38
CA ILE A 23 4.24 -11.33 -7.31
C ILE A 23 3.85 -11.86 -5.93
N GLN A 24 4.10 -11.09 -4.86
CA GLN A 24 3.77 -11.53 -3.51
C GLN A 24 2.34 -11.14 -3.12
N PRO A 25 1.58 -12.04 -2.48
CA PRO A 25 0.26 -11.71 -1.96
C PRO A 25 0.38 -10.62 -0.90
N TRP A 26 -0.41 -9.57 -1.03
CA TRP A 26 -0.53 -8.50 -0.05
C TRP A 26 -1.10 -9.03 1.25
N SER A 27 -0.45 -8.65 2.35
CA SER A 27 -0.86 -8.96 3.70
C SER A 27 -0.80 -7.69 4.53
N THR A 28 -1.97 -7.16 4.90
CA THR A 28 -2.06 -5.98 5.78
C THR A 28 -1.35 -6.23 7.11
N LYS A 29 -1.36 -7.47 7.59
CA LYS A 29 -0.65 -7.91 8.80
C LYS A 29 0.86 -7.78 8.69
N ASP A 30 1.42 -8.13 7.54
CA ASP A 30 2.86 -8.01 7.31
C ASP A 30 3.28 -6.55 7.19
N ALA A 31 2.48 -5.73 6.51
CA ALA A 31 2.71 -4.29 6.44
C ALA A 31 2.61 -3.66 7.86
N ALA A 32 1.56 -3.96 8.62
CA ALA A 32 1.39 -3.48 9.99
C ALA A 32 2.59 -3.84 10.88
N LYS A 33 3.10 -5.08 10.78
CA LYS A 33 4.32 -5.51 11.49
C LYS A 33 5.58 -4.79 11.01
N ALA A 34 5.76 -4.61 9.70
CA ALA A 34 6.93 -3.93 9.14
C ALA A 34 7.00 -2.46 9.57
N PHE A 35 5.84 -1.80 9.62
CA PHE A 35 5.71 -0.41 10.05
C PHE A 35 5.54 -0.25 11.56
N LYS A 36 5.32 -1.34 12.31
CA LYS A 36 4.97 -1.36 13.74
C LYS A 36 3.77 -0.45 14.06
N VAL A 37 2.76 -0.49 13.21
CA VAL A 37 1.50 0.23 13.38
C VAL A 37 0.32 -0.75 13.38
N ASP A 38 -0.86 -0.28 13.75
CA ASP A 38 -2.09 -1.06 13.64
C ASP A 38 -2.49 -1.34 12.19
N GLU A 39 -3.18 -2.47 11.99
CA GLU A 39 -3.71 -2.86 10.67
C GLU A 39 -4.68 -1.80 10.13
N ASP A 40 -5.47 -1.17 11.00
CA ASP A 40 -6.39 -0.07 10.66
C ASP A 40 -5.67 1.10 10.00
N LEU A 41 -4.52 1.53 10.56
CA LEU A 41 -3.71 2.61 10.00
C LEU A 41 -3.15 2.25 8.62
N ILE A 42 -2.82 0.99 8.39
CA ILE A 42 -2.40 0.53 7.06
C ILE A 42 -3.58 0.59 6.09
N TYR A 43 -4.76 0.12 6.48
CA TYR A 43 -5.95 0.19 5.63
C TYR A 43 -6.29 1.63 5.26
N GLU A 44 -6.28 2.55 6.23
CA GLU A 44 -6.49 3.97 5.99
C GLU A 44 -5.42 4.56 5.06
N ALA A 45 -4.15 4.23 5.26
CA ALA A 45 -3.06 4.73 4.42
C ALA A 45 -3.12 4.18 2.99
N VAL A 46 -3.44 2.89 2.80
CA VAL A 46 -3.63 2.30 1.46
C VAL A 46 -4.86 2.90 0.77
N ALA A 47 -5.95 3.11 1.51
CA ALA A 47 -7.16 3.76 1.00
C ALA A 47 -6.92 5.23 0.64
N ALA A 48 -6.11 5.94 1.41
CA ALA A 48 -5.70 7.30 1.11
C ALA A 48 -4.78 7.34 -0.10
N LEU A 49 -3.78 6.47 -0.17
CA LEU A 49 -2.88 6.32 -1.31
C LEU A 49 -3.63 6.02 -2.61
N THR A 50 -4.57 5.08 -2.61
CA THR A 50 -5.40 4.80 -3.80
C THR A 50 -6.27 5.97 -4.24
N LYS A 51 -6.66 6.87 -3.32
CA LYS A 51 -7.39 8.09 -3.66
C LYS A 51 -6.47 9.20 -4.18
N LYS A 52 -5.32 9.39 -3.53
CA LYS A 52 -4.36 10.46 -3.81
C LYS A 52 -3.52 10.19 -5.06
N VAL A 53 -3.06 8.95 -5.20
CA VAL A 53 -2.17 8.49 -6.25
C VAL A 53 -2.72 7.21 -6.93
N PRO A 54 -3.94 7.27 -7.50
CA PRO A 54 -4.55 6.11 -8.19
C PRO A 54 -3.72 5.62 -9.38
N GLU A 55 -2.88 6.49 -9.96
CA GLU A 55 -1.98 6.15 -11.06
C GLU A 55 -0.72 5.41 -10.59
N GLN A 56 -0.35 5.56 -9.31
CA GLN A 56 0.84 4.92 -8.73
C GLN A 56 0.52 3.66 -7.93
N ILE A 57 -0.74 3.39 -7.60
CA ILE A 57 -1.15 2.17 -6.90
C ILE A 57 -2.33 1.51 -7.61
N GLN A 58 -2.20 0.20 -7.82
CA GLN A 58 -3.25 -0.64 -8.37
C GLN A 58 -3.46 -1.88 -7.50
N ILE A 59 -4.65 -1.99 -6.92
CA ILE A 59 -5.05 -3.14 -6.10
C ILE A 59 -5.86 -4.09 -6.98
N PHE A 60 -5.46 -5.36 -7.03
CA PHE A 60 -6.17 -6.40 -7.78
C PHE A 60 -6.19 -7.71 -6.99
N TYR A 61 -7.27 -8.47 -7.14
CA TYR A 61 -7.36 -9.81 -6.57
C TYR A 61 -6.95 -10.83 -7.64
N LYS A 62 -5.99 -11.70 -7.31
CA LYS A 62 -5.52 -12.76 -8.20
C LYS A 62 -5.23 -14.01 -7.38
N GLU A 63 -5.65 -15.17 -7.90
CA GLU A 63 -5.36 -16.49 -7.30
C GLU A 63 -5.78 -16.63 -5.82
N GLY A 64 -6.86 -15.95 -5.41
CA GLY A 64 -7.38 -16.01 -4.05
C GLY A 64 -6.63 -15.12 -3.05
N ALA A 65 -5.68 -14.30 -3.51
CA ALA A 65 -4.98 -13.31 -2.70
C ALA A 65 -5.18 -11.89 -3.22
N LEU A 66 -5.08 -10.91 -2.33
CA LEU A 66 -4.96 -9.51 -2.71
C LEU A 66 -3.54 -9.28 -3.24
N HIS A 67 -3.39 -8.50 -4.29
CA HIS A 67 -2.13 -8.01 -4.79
C HIS A 67 -2.20 -6.51 -4.93
N ILE A 68 -1.10 -5.83 -4.59
CA ILE A 68 -0.97 -4.38 -4.75
C ILE A 68 0.22 -4.17 -5.68
N ALA A 69 0.01 -3.60 -6.85
CA ALA A 69 1.10 -3.06 -7.65
C ALA A 69 1.28 -1.59 -7.27
N ALA A 70 2.53 -1.16 -7.12
CA ALA A 70 2.86 0.25 -6.98
C ALA A 70 4.04 0.60 -7.89
N ASP A 71 4.04 1.82 -8.44
CA ASP A 71 5.10 2.40 -9.30
C ASP A 71 5.73 3.65 -8.66
#